data_AF-A0A3R7IKW5-F1
#
_entry.id   AF-A0A3R7IKW5-F1
#
_cell.length_a   1.000
_cell.length_b   1.000
_cell.length_c   1.000
_cell.angle_alpha   90.00
_cell.angle_beta   90.00
_cell.angle_gamma   90.00
#
_symmetry.space_group_name_H-M   'P 1'
#
loop_
_entity.id
_entity.type
_entity.pdbx_description
1 polymer ?
#
loop_
_entity_poly.entity_id
_entity_poly.type
_entity_poly.pdbx_seq_one_letter_code
_entity_poly.pdbx_strand_id
1 'polypeptide(L)'
;MYVIAELRQQQKRIEKSLDELREQKKKIDEKYSSIMEEENKIYDEIRRCRDMYKYDRLQMRLNVVSNQRKAVEQKRQEVEKKIRGYEAELEKIKRKMEYLKPKR
;
A
#
# COMPACT_ATOMS: atom_id res chain seq x y z
N MET A 1 -15.46 13.54 -33.07
CA MET A 1 -14.31 13.89 -32.19
C MET A 1 -14.61 13.79 -30.68
N TYR A 2 -15.78 13.30 -30.23
CA TYR A 2 -16.15 13.27 -28.80
C TYR A 2 -15.47 12.13 -28.00
N VAL A 3 -15.29 10.95 -28.61
CA VAL A 3 -14.76 9.75 -27.96
C VAL A 3 -13.31 9.91 -27.44
N ILE A 4 -12.43 10.60 -28.18
CA ILE A 4 -11.05 10.83 -27.73
C ILE A 4 -11.00 11.81 -26.55
N ALA A 5 -11.90 12.80 -26.53
CA ALA A 5 -11.98 13.76 -25.43
C ALA A 5 -12.46 13.07 -24.13
N GLU A 6 -13.45 12.17 -24.23
CA GLU A 6 -13.92 11.36 -23.11
C GLU A 6 -12.83 10.43 -22.57
N LEU A 7 -12.12 9.72 -23.45
CA LEU A 7 -10.99 8.86 -23.04
C LEU A 7 -9.89 9.64 -22.34
N ARG A 8 -9.58 10.86 -22.80
CA ARG A 8 -8.62 11.75 -22.11
C ARG A 8 -9.12 12.20 -20.74
N GLN A 9 -10.41 12.45 -20.59
CA GLN A 9 -10.98 12.82 -19.30
C GLN A 9 -10.94 11.64 -18.33
N GLN A 10 -11.27 10.44 -18.79
CA GLN A 10 -11.15 9.20 -18.02
C GLN A 10 -9.70 8.93 -17.60
N GLN A 11 -8.74 9.07 -18.53
CA GLN A 11 -7.31 8.96 -18.25
C GLN A 11 -6.89 9.87 -17.10
N LYS A 12 -7.22 11.16 -17.17
CA LYS A 12 -6.90 12.14 -16.11
C LYS A 12 -7.51 11.78 -14.75
N ARG A 13 -8.74 11.26 -14.74
CA ARG A 13 -9.42 10.84 -13.50
C ARG A 13 -8.67 9.66 -12.87
N ILE A 14 -8.32 8.66 -13.67
CA ILE A 14 -7.60 7.47 -13.18
C ILE A 14 -6.19 7.84 -12.71
N GLU A 15 -5.48 8.71 -13.44
CA GLU A 15 -4.16 9.23 -13.03
C GLU A 15 -4.25 9.93 -11.67
N LYS A 16 -5.24 10.80 -11.48
CA LYS A 16 -5.46 11.46 -10.18
C LYS A 16 -5.75 10.45 -9.05
N SER A 17 -6.60 9.47 -9.30
CA SER A 17 -6.88 8.42 -8.31
C SER A 17 -5.66 7.56 -8.00
N LEU A 18 -4.79 7.30 -8.99
CA LEU A 18 -3.52 6.60 -8.78
C LEU A 18 -2.57 7.41 -7.91
N ASP A 19 -2.46 8.73 -8.13
CA ASP A 19 -1.62 9.60 -7.31
C ASP A 19 -2.10 9.63 -5.86
N GLU A 20 -3.41 9.74 -5.64
CA GLU A 20 -4.01 9.67 -4.31
C GLU A 20 -3.74 8.33 -3.62
N LEU A 21 -3.87 7.20 -4.33
CA LEU A 21 -3.59 5.87 -3.79
C LEU A 21 -2.10 5.66 -3.51
N ARG A 22 -1.20 6.22 -4.33
CA ARG A 22 0.25 6.14 -4.12
C ARG A 22 0.66 6.93 -2.87
N GLU A 23 0.08 8.10 -2.65
CA GLU A 23 0.31 8.88 -1.44
C GLU A 23 -0.25 8.17 -0.19
N GLN A 24 -1.44 7.56 -0.29
CA GLN A 24 -1.98 6.71 0.78
C GLN A 24 -1.05 5.52 1.08
N LYS A 25 -0.54 4.85 0.04
CA LYS A 25 0.40 3.73 0.20
C LYS A 25 1.67 4.18 0.92
N LYS A 26 2.23 5.34 0.55
CA LYS A 26 3.43 5.88 1.19
C LYS A 26 3.25 6.05 2.71
N LYS A 27 2.13 6.65 3.13
CA LYS A 27 1.80 6.81 4.57
C LYS A 27 1.64 5.47 5.28
N ILE A 28 1.06 4.48 4.60
CA ILE A 28 0.91 3.12 5.15
C ILE A 28 2.28 2.44 5.27
N ASP A 29 3.17 2.61 4.29
CA ASP A 29 4.52 2.03 4.29
C ASP A 29 5.42 2.63 5.39
N GLU A 30 5.31 3.94 5.61
CA GLU A 30 5.98 4.63 6.72
C GLU A 30 5.50 4.09 8.08
N LYS A 31 4.18 3.95 8.25
CA LYS A 31 3.60 3.37 9.45
C LYS A 31 4.01 1.91 9.65
N TYR A 32 4.02 1.12 8.58
CA TYR A 32 4.46 -0.28 8.62
C TYR A 32 5.91 -0.40 9.08
N SER A 33 6.79 0.43 8.52
CA SER A 33 8.22 0.46 8.89
C SER A 33 8.41 0.80 10.36
N SER A 34 7.70 1.81 10.86
CA SER A 34 7.76 2.19 12.29
C SER A 34 7.32 1.05 13.23
N ILE A 35 6.24 0.34 12.88
CA ILE A 35 5.75 -0.80 13.68
C ILE A 35 6.76 -1.96 13.63
N MET A 36 7.34 -2.24 12.47
CA MET A 36 8.39 -3.26 12.31
C MET A 36 9.61 -2.97 13.19
N GLU A 37 10.05 -1.71 13.27
CA GLU A 37 11.14 -1.32 14.14
C GLU A 37 10.81 -1.53 15.62
N GLU A 38 9.57 -1.23 16.04
CA GLU A 38 9.11 -1.52 17.40
C GLU A 38 9.07 -3.03 17.68
N GLU A 39 8.53 -3.83 16.74
CA GLU A 39 8.47 -5.29 16.86
C GLU A 39 9.87 -5.89 17.01
N ASN A 40 10.84 -5.42 16.20
CA ASN A 40 12.24 -5.85 16.28
C ASN A 40 12.89 -5.52 17.62
N LYS A 41 12.65 -4.31 18.17
CA LYS A 41 13.15 -3.94 19.51
C LYS A 41 12.61 -4.88 20.59
N ILE A 42 11.33 -5.23 20.51
CA ILE A 42 10.71 -6.17 21.47
C ILE A 42 11.34 -7.56 21.33
N TYR A 43 11.58 -8.04 20.10
CA TYR A 43 12.30 -9.30 19.87
C TYR A 43 13.71 -9.29 20.50
N ASP A 44 14.46 -8.21 20.32
CA ASP A 44 15.79 -8.06 20.92
C ASP A 44 15.74 -8.01 22.46
N GLU A 45 14.76 -7.33 23.03
CA GLU A 45 14.53 -7.29 24.48
C GLU A 45 14.19 -8.69 25.03
N ILE A 46 13.30 -9.42 24.35
CA ILE A 46 12.94 -10.81 24.70
C ILE A 46 14.19 -11.69 24.69
N ARG A 47 15.02 -11.60 23.64
CA ARG A 47 16.24 -12.40 23.49
C ARG A 47 17.24 -12.19 24.62
N ARG A 48 17.28 -10.99 25.20
CA ARG A 48 18.18 -10.63 26.32
C ARG A 48 17.52 -10.80 27.69
N CYS A 49 16.23 -11.11 27.74
CA CYS A 49 15.48 -11.21 28.98
C CYS A 49 15.79 -12.52 29.72
N ARG A 50 16.22 -12.40 30.99
CA ARG A 50 16.43 -13.55 31.89
C ARG A 50 15.36 -13.67 32.98
N ASP A 51 14.52 -12.64 33.11
CA ASP A 51 13.45 -12.54 34.10
C ASP A 51 12.13 -13.00 33.48
N MET A 52 11.50 -14.01 34.10
CA MET A 52 10.29 -14.65 33.59
C MET A 52 9.07 -13.70 33.61
N TYR A 53 8.90 -12.87 34.64
CA TYR A 53 7.79 -11.91 34.73
C TYR A 53 7.95 -10.78 33.72
N LYS A 54 9.19 -10.37 33.44
CA LYS A 54 9.48 -9.40 32.38
C LYS A 54 9.25 -10.02 31.00
N TYR A 55 9.60 -11.28 30.82
CA TYR A 55 9.37 -12.02 29.58
C TYR A 55 7.88 -12.06 29.21
N ASP A 56 7.00 -12.40 30.16
CA ASP A 56 5.55 -12.47 29.91
C ASP A 56 4.97 -11.11 29.47
N ARG A 57 5.41 -10.02 30.10
CA ARG A 57 5.01 -8.66 29.69
C ARG A 57 5.50 -8.31 28.29
N LEU A 58 6.73 -8.70 27.93
CA LEU A 58 7.26 -8.47 26.59
C LEU A 58 6.52 -9.30 25.52
N GLN A 59 6.16 -10.54 25.83
CA GLN A 59 5.33 -11.39 24.97
C GLN A 59 3.95 -10.78 24.73
N MET A 60 3.28 -10.27 25.78
CA MET A 60 2.00 -9.58 25.62
C MET A 60 2.13 -8.35 24.72
N ARG A 61 3.17 -7.53 24.92
CA ARG A 61 3.45 -6.36 24.08
C ARG A 61 3.73 -6.75 22.63
N LEU A 62 4.53 -7.80 22.41
CA LEU A 62 4.82 -8.34 21.08
C LEU A 62 3.53 -8.73 20.35
N ASN A 63 2.61 -9.42 21.04
CA ASN A 63 1.34 -9.82 20.44
C ASN A 63 0.51 -8.63 19.96
N VAL A 64 0.46 -7.55 20.75
CA VAL A 64 -0.24 -6.31 20.37
C VAL A 64 0.40 -5.68 19.14
N VAL A 65 1.72 -5.50 19.15
CA VAL A 65 2.47 -4.86 18.05
C VAL A 65 2.38 -5.71 16.78
N SER A 66 2.49 -7.04 16.90
CA SER A 66 2.37 -7.96 15.75
C SER A 66 0.97 -7.93 15.13
N ASN A 67 -0.08 -7.85 15.96
CA ASN A 67 -1.45 -7.69 15.45
C ASN A 67 -1.64 -6.35 14.73
N GLN A 68 -1.07 -5.26 15.26
CA GLN A 68 -1.08 -3.97 14.58
C GLN A 68 -0.33 -4.03 13.25
N ARG A 69 0.84 -4.68 13.21
CA ARG A 69 1.62 -4.88 11.98
C ARG A 69 0.78 -5.60 10.92
N LYS A 70 0.18 -6.74 11.27
CA LYS A 70 -0.67 -7.53 10.36
C LYS A 70 -1.83 -6.70 9.82
N ALA A 71 -2.49 -5.90 10.65
CA ALA A 71 -3.58 -5.04 10.22
C ALA A 71 -3.13 -3.95 9.23
N VAL A 72 -1.94 -3.36 9.46
CA VAL A 72 -1.35 -2.38 8.53
C VAL A 72 -0.89 -3.05 7.24
N GLU A 73 -0.32 -4.24 7.32
CA GLU A 73 0.09 -5.05 6.16
C GLU A 73 -1.10 -5.40 5.26
N GLN A 74 -2.24 -5.80 5.84
CA GLN A 74 -3.46 -6.05 5.09
C GLN A 74 -3.93 -4.80 4.33
N LYS A 75 -3.99 -3.64 5.00
CA LYS A 75 -4.33 -2.36 4.35
C LYS A 75 -3.37 -2.02 3.21
N ARG A 76 -2.08 -2.26 3.41
CA ARG A 76 -1.06 -2.06 2.36
C ARG A 76 -1.34 -2.92 1.14
N GLN A 77 -1.61 -4.22 1.34
CA GLN A 77 -1.91 -5.14 0.25
C GLN A 77 -3.21 -4.77 -0.49
N GLU A 78 -4.24 -4.29 0.21
CA GLU A 78 -5.46 -3.79 -0.40
C GLU A 78 -5.20 -2.58 -1.31
N VAL A 79 -4.41 -1.62 -0.84
CA VAL A 79 -4.04 -0.44 -1.64
C VAL A 79 -3.20 -0.84 -2.84
N GLU A 80 -2.25 -1.75 -2.69
CA GLU A 80 -1.45 -2.28 -3.80
C GLU A 80 -2.32 -2.98 -4.86
N LYS A 81 -3.32 -3.77 -4.45
CA LYS A 81 -4.29 -4.38 -5.37
C LYS A 81 -5.09 -3.33 -6.14
N LYS A 82 -5.55 -2.28 -5.46
CA LYS A 82 -6.27 -1.16 -6.10
C LYS A 82 -5.40 -0.44 -7.13
N ILE A 83 -4.15 -0.12 -6.77
CA ILE A 83 -3.19 0.51 -7.69
C ILE A 83 -3.02 -0.33 -8.96
N ARG A 84 -2.76 -1.64 -8.82
CA ARG A 84 -2.62 -2.53 -9.98
C ARG A 84 -3.87 -2.56 -10.86
N GLY A 85 -5.06 -2.52 -10.26
CA GLY A 85 -6.33 -2.45 -10.99
C GLY A 85 -6.44 -1.18 -11.83
N TYR A 86 -6.16 -0.02 -11.23
CA TYR A 86 -6.18 1.27 -11.93
C TYR A 86 -5.09 1.39 -12.98
N GLU A 87 -3.89 0.85 -12.75
CA GLU A 87 -2.81 0.80 -13.74
C GLU A 87 -3.21 -0.03 -14.97
N ALA A 88 -3.86 -1.18 -14.75
CA ALA A 88 -4.36 -2.01 -15.83
C ALA A 88 -5.50 -1.33 -16.63
N GLU A 89 -6.38 -0.58 -15.95
CA GLU A 89 -7.42 0.20 -16.61
C GLU A 89 -6.85 1.36 -17.43
N LEU A 90 -5.87 2.08 -16.86
CA LEU A 90 -5.16 3.16 -17.53
C LEU A 90 -4.48 2.67 -18.82
N GLU A 91 -3.84 1.50 -18.76
CA GLU A 91 -3.20 0.87 -19.92
C GLU A 91 -4.22 0.53 -21.02
N LYS A 92 -5.40 0.01 -20.66
CA LYS A 92 -6.48 -0.24 -21.62
C LYS A 92 -6.95 1.04 -22.30
N ILE A 93 -7.06 2.15 -21.56
CA ILE A 93 -7.46 3.46 -22.11
C ILE A 93 -6.39 3.98 -23.07
N LYS A 94 -5.11 3.89 -22.70
CA LYS A 94 -3.99 4.31 -23.55
C LYS A 94 -3.98 3.55 -24.88
N ARG A 95 -4.15 2.22 -24.85
CA ARG A 95 -4.27 1.40 -26.06
C ARG A 95 -5.46 1.81 -26.92
N LYS A 96 -6.65 2.00 -26.33
CA LYS A 96 -7.84 2.47 -27.06
C LYS A 96 -7.58 3.81 -27.75
N MET A 97 -6.92 4.75 -27.06
CA MET A 97 -6.55 6.04 -27.65
C MET A 97 -5.53 5.90 -28.79
N GLU A 98 -4.59 4.96 -28.68
CA GLU A 98 -3.62 4.67 -29.73
C GLU A 98 -4.27 4.10 -30.99
N TYR A 99 -5.19 3.14 -30.86
CA TYR A 99 -5.95 2.61 -31.99
C TYR A 99 -6.80 3.66 -32.71
N LEU A 100 -7.26 4.67 -31.98
CA LEU A 100 -8.04 5.79 -32.53
C LEU A 100 -7.17 6.89 -33.15
N LYS A 101 -5.84 6.85 -32.99
CA LYS A 101 -4.95 7.77 -33.71
C LYS A 101 -4.91 7.37 -35.19
N PRO A 102 -5.16 8.31 -36.13
CA PRO A 102 -4.97 8.01 -37.54
C PRO A 102 -3.52 7.60 -37.78
N LYS A 103 -3.31 6.47 -38.47
CA LYS A 103 -2.00 6.11 -39.00
C LYS A 103 -1.58 7.24 -39.96
N ARG A 104 -0.46 7.88 -39.66
CA ARG A 104 0.23 8.73 -40.62
C ARG A 104 0.80 7.86 -41.74
#